data_AF-K3XYS5-F1
#
_entry.id   AF-K3XYS5-F1
#
_cell.length_a   1.000
_cell.length_b   1.000
_cell.length_c   1.000
_cell.angle_alpha   90.00
_cell.angle_beta   90.00
_cell.angle_gamma   90.00
#
_symmetry.space_group_name_H-M   'P 1'
#
loop_
_entity.id
_entity.type
_entity.pdbx_description
1 polymer ?
#
loop_
_entity_poly.entity_id
_entity_poly.type
_entity_poly.pdbx_seq_one_letter_code
_entity_poly.pdbx_strand_id
1 'polypeptide(L)'
;MDGNPTFLPCPDHSPGRSLAAPPRITPSSSPALVTSVQDLYDFICSGPLVDRIGYTKEKIAESIDRWLRCGGQVARLFRLNELQLSEAEKARIYHFYIPVFLWCEDQVIEHRAKYNEGDEIPPLVIGVSAPQGSGKTTLVFALNYLFQVAGRKSTVLSIDDFYLTAKEQNELRDRNPGNALLELRGNAGSHDLQFSVETLESLTKLTKEGMKMKVPRYNKSAFGGRGDRADPSVWPEVEGPLEVILFEGWMLGFKPLPNEVVKAVDPQVIL
;
A
#
# COMPACT_ATOMS: atom_id res chain seq x y z
N MET A 1 28.29 -22.56 -64.93
CA MET A 1 27.25 -21.53 -64.74
C MET A 1 27.69 -20.67 -63.56
N ASP A 2 28.79 -19.92 -63.65
CA ASP A 2 29.08 -18.81 -64.58
C ASP A 2 27.92 -17.79 -64.59
N GLY A 3 28.08 -16.54 -64.18
CA GLY A 3 29.29 -15.82 -63.80
C GLY A 3 28.96 -14.46 -63.20
N ASN A 4 30.00 -13.90 -62.59
CA ASN A 4 30.15 -12.50 -62.25
C ASN A 4 30.07 -11.63 -63.53
N PRO A 5 29.66 -10.36 -63.44
CA PRO A 5 30.40 -9.37 -64.20
C PRO A 5 30.81 -8.11 -63.42
N THR A 6 32.01 -7.71 -63.80
CA THR A 6 32.85 -6.56 -63.50
C THR A 6 32.29 -5.17 -63.84
N PHE A 7 32.93 -4.16 -63.22
CA PHE A 7 32.75 -2.71 -63.25
C PHE A 7 32.94 -1.95 -64.58
N LEU A 8 32.39 -0.71 -64.59
CA LEU A 8 32.85 0.59 -65.18
C LEU A 8 31.85 1.23 -66.20
N PRO A 9 31.76 2.59 -66.35
CA PRO A 9 32.06 3.72 -65.45
C PRO A 9 30.94 4.83 -65.42
N CYS A 10 31.14 5.85 -64.57
CA CYS A 10 30.34 7.10 -64.48
C CYS A 10 30.26 7.93 -65.79
N PRO A 11 29.26 8.83 -65.85
CA PRO A 11 29.54 10.22 -66.22
C PRO A 11 28.99 11.23 -65.20
N ASP A 12 29.79 12.29 -64.97
CA ASP A 12 29.48 13.51 -64.23
C ASP A 12 28.30 14.29 -64.82
N HIS A 13 27.47 14.89 -63.97
CA HIS A 13 27.13 16.33 -64.04
C HIS A 13 26.26 16.84 -62.87
N SER A 14 26.88 17.70 -62.05
CA SER A 14 26.37 18.98 -61.49
C SER A 14 25.34 19.01 -60.32
N PRO A 15 25.42 20.04 -59.45
CA PRO A 15 24.95 19.98 -58.06
C PRO A 15 23.56 20.57 -57.85
N GLY A 16 22.75 19.96 -56.99
CA GLY A 16 21.42 20.47 -56.66
C GLY A 16 20.91 20.02 -55.28
N ARG A 17 20.83 20.99 -54.37
CA ARG A 17 20.06 21.01 -53.11
C ARG A 17 20.53 20.11 -51.96
N SER A 18 21.27 20.74 -51.04
CA SER A 18 21.30 20.38 -49.63
C SER A 18 19.88 20.32 -49.07
N LEU A 19 19.40 19.12 -48.72
CA LEU A 19 18.19 18.92 -47.92
C LEU A 19 18.58 19.13 -46.46
N ALA A 20 18.22 20.29 -45.92
CA ALA A 20 18.36 20.57 -44.49
C ALA A 20 17.61 19.51 -43.67
N ALA A 21 18.28 18.97 -42.67
CA ALA A 21 17.66 18.10 -41.68
C ALA A 21 16.50 18.85 -40.97
N PRO A 22 15.36 18.18 -40.71
CA PRO A 22 14.24 18.83 -40.04
C PRO A 22 14.67 19.27 -38.63
N PRO A 23 14.22 20.45 -38.16
CA PRO A 23 14.57 20.92 -36.83
C PRO A 23 14.01 19.95 -35.78
N ARG A 24 14.81 19.65 -34.75
CA ARG A 24 14.35 18.94 -33.56
C ARG A 24 13.20 19.74 -32.93
N ILE A 25 12.00 19.20 -33.03
CA ILE A 25 10.81 19.72 -32.34
C ILE A 25 11.00 19.38 -30.86
N THR A 26 11.34 20.39 -30.06
CA THR A 26 11.11 20.34 -28.61
C THR A 26 9.59 20.35 -28.40
N PRO A 27 9.01 19.40 -27.64
CA PRO A 27 7.57 19.39 -27.42
C PRO A 27 7.16 20.67 -26.68
N SER A 28 6.45 21.55 -27.37
CA SER A 28 5.75 22.69 -26.80
C SER A 28 4.56 22.15 -26.00
N SER A 29 4.62 22.24 -24.67
CA SER A 29 3.48 21.91 -23.80
C SER A 29 2.36 22.94 -24.05
N SER A 30 1.14 22.47 -24.34
CA SER A 30 0.01 23.37 -24.62
C SER A 30 -0.42 24.14 -23.36
N PRO A 31 -0.88 25.40 -23.49
CA PRO A 31 -1.30 26.22 -22.34
C PRO A 31 -2.35 25.55 -21.44
N ALA A 32 -3.30 24.81 -22.04
CA ALA A 32 -4.34 24.10 -21.29
C ALA A 32 -3.80 22.99 -20.39
N LEU A 33 -2.75 22.27 -20.82
CA LEU A 33 -2.09 21.25 -20.01
C LEU A 33 -1.32 21.88 -18.85
N VAL A 34 -0.69 23.03 -19.07
CA VAL A 34 0.02 23.77 -18.02
C VAL A 34 -0.97 24.26 -16.95
N THR A 35 -2.13 24.80 -17.37
CA THR A 35 -3.18 25.22 -16.42
C THR A 35 -3.75 24.04 -15.63
N SER A 36 -4.02 22.89 -16.25
CA SER A 36 -4.57 21.74 -15.53
C SER A 36 -3.60 21.13 -14.51
N VAL A 37 -2.29 21.17 -14.79
CA VAL A 37 -1.25 20.73 -13.83
C VAL A 37 -1.12 21.72 -12.69
N GLN A 38 -1.17 23.03 -12.97
CA GLN A 38 -1.12 24.06 -11.93
C GLN A 38 -2.33 23.98 -10.99
N ASP A 39 -3.55 23.83 -11.54
CA ASP A 39 -4.77 23.67 -10.75
C ASP A 39 -4.69 22.44 -9.82
N LEU A 40 -4.18 21.32 -10.33
CA LEU A 40 -4.00 20.12 -9.54
C LEU A 40 -2.88 20.26 -8.50
N TYR A 41 -1.80 20.96 -8.80
CA TYR A 41 -0.75 21.28 -7.84
C TYR A 41 -1.30 22.11 -6.68
N ASP A 42 -2.05 23.18 -6.98
CA ASP A 42 -2.65 24.04 -5.95
C ASP A 42 -3.68 23.25 -5.13
N PHE A 43 -4.44 22.36 -5.78
CA PHE A 43 -5.31 21.41 -5.11
C PHE A 43 -4.50 20.51 -4.15
N ILE A 44 -3.45 19.82 -4.61
CA ILE A 44 -2.59 18.96 -3.77
C ILE A 44 -2.06 19.75 -2.57
N CYS A 45 -1.54 20.96 -2.78
CA CYS A 45 -0.98 21.80 -1.73
C CYS A 45 -2.00 22.24 -0.67
N SER A 46 -3.30 22.23 -1.00
CA SER A 46 -4.38 22.51 -0.04
C SER A 46 -4.78 21.30 0.83
N GLY A 47 -4.19 20.12 0.57
CA GLY A 47 -4.55 18.89 1.26
C GLY A 47 -4.19 18.90 2.75
N PRO A 48 -5.03 18.33 3.63
CA PRO A 48 -4.87 18.40 5.08
C PRO A 48 -3.70 17.57 5.64
N LEU A 49 -3.11 16.69 4.81
CA LEU A 49 -2.00 15.84 5.20
C LEU A 49 -0.62 16.38 4.81
N VAL A 50 -0.54 17.37 3.92
CA VAL A 50 0.73 17.90 3.38
C VAL A 50 1.70 18.28 4.50
N ASP A 51 1.27 19.14 5.41
CA ASP A 51 2.10 19.60 6.52
C ASP A 51 2.42 18.45 7.51
N ARG A 52 1.47 17.51 7.68
CA ARG A 52 1.63 16.38 8.62
C ARG A 52 2.67 15.37 8.17
N ILE A 53 2.86 15.23 6.86
CA ILE A 53 3.89 14.36 6.29
C ILE A 53 5.22 15.11 6.10
N GLY A 54 5.31 16.37 6.53
CA GLY A 54 6.51 17.19 6.40
C GLY A 54 6.82 17.62 4.96
N TYR A 55 5.82 17.68 4.09
CA TYR A 55 5.98 18.16 2.72
C TYR A 55 5.73 19.66 2.66
N THR A 56 6.60 20.39 1.95
CA THR A 56 6.37 21.79 1.62
C THR A 56 5.84 21.91 0.19
N LYS A 57 5.34 23.09 -0.17
CA LYS A 57 4.92 23.41 -1.55
C LYS A 57 6.07 23.17 -2.54
N GLU A 58 7.29 23.53 -2.16
CA GLU A 58 8.50 23.34 -2.95
C GLU A 58 8.80 21.84 -3.15
N LYS A 59 8.78 21.04 -2.06
CA LYS A 59 8.98 19.57 -2.16
C LYS A 59 7.92 18.92 -3.04
N ILE A 60 6.67 19.40 -3.01
CA ILE A 60 5.60 18.92 -3.90
C ILE A 60 5.88 19.32 -5.35
N ALA A 61 6.28 20.56 -5.61
CA ALA A 61 6.60 21.03 -6.95
C ALA A 61 7.77 20.23 -7.57
N GLU A 62 8.82 19.97 -6.79
CA GLU A 62 9.97 19.16 -7.21
C GLU A 62 9.61 17.69 -7.48
N SER A 63 8.54 17.20 -6.86
CA SER A 63 8.10 15.80 -6.97
C SER A 63 6.76 15.63 -7.69
N ILE A 64 6.24 16.65 -8.38
CA ILE A 64 4.86 16.66 -8.91
C ILE A 64 4.60 15.48 -9.86
N ASP A 65 5.57 15.12 -10.70
CA ASP A 65 5.45 13.96 -11.60
C ASP A 65 5.20 12.66 -10.84
N ARG A 66 5.75 12.54 -9.63
CA ARG A 66 5.53 11.39 -8.76
C ARG A 66 4.09 11.36 -8.25
N TRP A 67 3.54 12.50 -7.84
CA TRP A 67 2.14 12.63 -7.44
C TRP A 67 1.21 12.26 -8.59
N LEU A 68 1.45 12.78 -9.80
CA LEU A 68 0.65 12.47 -10.98
C LEU A 68 0.71 10.97 -11.32
N ARG A 69 1.91 10.37 -11.33
CA ARG A 69 2.07 8.93 -11.57
C ARG A 69 1.33 8.09 -10.53
N CYS A 70 1.48 8.38 -9.24
CA CYS A 70 0.75 7.67 -8.19
C CYS A 70 -0.77 7.87 -8.34
N GLY A 71 -1.21 9.08 -8.69
CA GLY A 71 -2.63 9.39 -8.93
C GLY A 71 -3.25 8.57 -10.05
N GLY A 72 -2.59 8.50 -11.21
CA GLY A 72 -3.04 7.65 -12.32
C GLY A 72 -3.08 6.16 -11.97
N GLN A 73 -2.11 5.68 -11.18
CA GLN A 73 -2.08 4.29 -10.70
C GLN A 73 -3.26 3.98 -9.77
N VAL A 74 -3.56 4.88 -8.82
CA VAL A 74 -4.72 4.74 -7.93
C VAL A 74 -6.04 4.84 -8.70
N ALA A 75 -6.16 5.81 -9.62
CA ALA A 75 -7.35 5.94 -10.45
C ALA A 75 -7.61 4.66 -11.25
N ARG A 76 -6.57 4.09 -11.86
CA ARG A 76 -6.65 2.81 -12.58
C ARG A 76 -7.02 1.64 -11.67
N LEU A 77 -6.42 1.55 -10.47
CA LEU A 77 -6.72 0.50 -9.49
C LEU A 77 -8.22 0.47 -9.14
N PHE A 78 -8.84 1.65 -9.00
CA PHE A 78 -10.25 1.79 -8.67
C PHE A 78 -11.17 1.99 -9.89
N ARG A 79 -10.64 1.85 -11.11
CA ARG A 79 -11.36 2.03 -12.38
C ARG A 79 -12.05 3.39 -12.52
N LEU A 80 -11.39 4.43 -12.03
CA LEU A 80 -11.84 5.83 -12.13
C LEU A 80 -11.32 6.46 -13.43
N ASN A 81 -12.07 7.40 -13.99
CA ASN A 81 -11.62 8.17 -15.14
C ASN A 81 -10.67 9.29 -14.67
N GLU A 82 -9.36 9.09 -14.85
CA GLU A 82 -8.32 10.04 -14.45
C GLU A 82 -8.51 11.45 -15.02
N LEU A 83 -9.06 11.55 -16.23
CA LEU A 83 -9.31 12.84 -16.90
C LEU A 83 -10.56 13.56 -16.38
N GLN A 84 -11.42 12.86 -15.63
CA GLN A 84 -12.72 13.36 -15.17
C GLN A 84 -13.03 12.89 -13.75
N LEU A 85 -12.08 13.07 -12.83
CA LEU A 85 -12.30 12.81 -11.42
C LEU A 85 -13.25 13.86 -10.81
N SER A 86 -14.24 13.41 -10.05
CA SER A 86 -15.01 14.27 -9.16
C SER A 86 -14.12 14.84 -8.05
N GLU A 87 -14.54 15.94 -7.42
CA GLU A 87 -13.78 16.53 -6.30
C GLU A 87 -13.56 15.55 -5.14
N ALA A 88 -14.54 14.68 -4.85
CA ALA A 88 -14.40 13.67 -3.81
C ALA A 88 -13.37 12.58 -4.18
N GLU A 89 -13.30 12.19 -5.45
CA GLU A 89 -12.29 11.25 -5.95
C GLU A 89 -10.90 11.88 -5.97
N LYS A 90 -10.78 13.14 -6.42
CA LYS A 90 -9.53 13.90 -6.35
C LYS A 90 -9.05 14.01 -4.91
N ALA A 91 -9.91 14.38 -3.96
CA ALA A 91 -9.55 14.46 -2.55
C ALA A 91 -9.10 13.09 -2.02
N ARG A 92 -9.84 12.01 -2.31
CA ARG A 92 -9.45 10.66 -1.88
C ARG A 92 -8.06 10.28 -2.39
N ILE A 93 -7.75 10.58 -3.65
CA ILE A 93 -6.46 10.25 -4.27
C ILE A 93 -5.36 11.17 -3.76
N TYR A 94 -5.50 12.48 -3.98
CA TYR A 94 -4.44 13.47 -3.83
C TYR A 94 -4.34 14.09 -2.44
N HIS A 95 -5.42 14.09 -1.65
CA HIS A 95 -5.38 14.58 -0.26
C HIS A 95 -5.25 13.48 0.78
N PHE A 96 -5.48 12.22 0.40
CA PHE A 96 -5.45 11.11 1.34
C PHE A 96 -4.51 9.97 0.91
N TYR A 97 -4.78 9.26 -0.18
CA TYR A 97 -4.00 8.05 -0.50
C TYR A 97 -2.55 8.34 -0.88
N ILE A 98 -2.29 9.32 -1.74
CA ILE A 98 -0.92 9.65 -2.17
C ILE A 98 -0.09 10.21 -0.99
N PRO A 99 -0.55 11.21 -0.21
CA PRO A 99 0.23 11.69 0.93
C PRO A 99 0.60 10.58 1.91
N VAL A 100 -0.35 9.67 2.21
CA VAL A 100 -0.09 8.53 3.10
C VAL A 100 0.94 7.57 2.49
N PHE A 101 0.84 7.26 1.20
CA PHE A 101 1.82 6.42 0.51
C PHE A 101 3.22 7.05 0.52
N LEU A 102 3.33 8.33 0.20
CA LEU A 102 4.62 9.03 0.18
C LEU A 102 5.26 9.05 1.56
N TRP A 103 4.49 9.31 2.61
CA TRP A 103 4.97 9.19 3.98
C TRP A 103 5.43 7.77 4.30
N CYS A 104 4.66 6.75 3.93
CA CYS A 104 5.07 5.35 4.17
C CYS A 104 6.36 5.00 3.43
N GLU A 105 6.55 5.51 2.21
CA GLU A 105 7.79 5.27 1.46
C GLU A 105 8.98 6.01 2.08
N ASP A 106 8.81 7.27 2.51
CA ASP A 106 9.84 8.02 3.23
C ASP A 106 10.26 7.24 4.49
N GLN A 107 9.31 6.68 5.25
CA GLN A 107 9.61 5.82 6.41
C GLN A 107 10.38 4.55 6.04
N VAL A 108 10.06 3.90 4.91
CA VAL A 108 10.81 2.73 4.41
C VAL A 108 12.24 3.12 4.04
N ILE A 109 12.43 4.27 3.38
CA ILE A 109 13.75 4.79 3.02
C ILE A 109 14.58 5.08 4.27
N GLU A 110 14.00 5.80 5.24
CA GLU A 110 14.64 6.11 6.53
C GLU A 110 14.98 4.85 7.33
N HIS A 111 14.10 3.84 7.33
CA HIS A 111 14.37 2.56 7.97
C HIS A 111 15.57 1.85 7.34
N ARG A 112 15.60 1.75 6.01
CA ARG A 112 16.71 1.10 5.29
C ARG A 112 18.03 1.83 5.46
N ALA A 113 18.02 3.16 5.55
CA ALA A 113 19.21 3.98 5.74
C ALA A 113 19.92 3.74 7.10
N LYS A 114 19.27 3.06 8.05
CA LYS A 114 19.87 2.66 9.34
C LYS A 114 20.79 1.45 9.25
N TYR A 115 20.79 0.75 8.11
CA TYR A 115 21.56 -0.47 7.88
C TYR A 115 22.68 -0.22 6.89
N ASN A 116 23.77 -0.98 7.02
CA ASN A 116 24.91 -0.91 6.12
C ASN A 116 24.68 -1.75 4.86
N GLU A 117 25.50 -1.51 3.84
CA GLU A 117 25.53 -2.36 2.64
C GLU A 117 25.87 -3.81 3.01
N GLY A 118 25.03 -4.76 2.56
CA GLY A 118 25.17 -6.18 2.85
C GLY A 118 24.41 -6.68 4.08
N ASP A 119 23.83 -5.80 4.90
CA ASP A 119 22.99 -6.20 6.03
C ASP A 119 21.69 -6.86 5.55
N GLU A 120 21.21 -7.85 6.30
CA GLU A 120 19.85 -8.35 6.16
C GLU A 120 18.87 -7.38 6.81
N ILE A 121 18.17 -6.60 5.98
CA ILE A 121 17.26 -5.56 6.45
C ILE A 121 15.87 -6.18 6.66
N PRO A 122 15.34 -6.23 7.90
CA PRO A 122 13.96 -6.66 8.13
C PRO A 122 12.99 -5.63 7.54
N PRO A 123 11.81 -6.05 7.04
CA PRO A 123 10.79 -5.11 6.58
C PRO A 123 10.37 -4.14 7.69
N LEU A 124 10.08 -2.90 7.30
CA LEU A 124 9.44 -1.95 8.20
C LEU A 124 7.98 -2.36 8.44
N VAL A 125 7.55 -2.45 9.69
CA VAL A 125 6.14 -2.66 10.03
C VAL A 125 5.46 -1.31 10.22
N ILE A 126 4.45 -1.02 9.39
CA ILE A 126 3.63 0.20 9.48
C ILE A 126 2.24 -0.18 9.97
N GLY A 127 1.88 0.28 11.18
CA GLY A 127 0.57 0.07 11.78
C GLY A 127 -0.47 1.08 11.28
N VAL A 128 -1.64 0.62 10.84
CA VAL A 128 -2.78 1.45 10.43
C VAL A 128 -3.97 1.18 11.34
N SER A 129 -4.31 2.18 12.16
CA SER A 129 -5.45 2.11 13.10
C SER A 129 -6.52 3.11 12.71
N ALA A 130 -7.76 2.64 12.55
CA ALA A 130 -8.91 3.48 12.28
C ALA A 130 -10.22 2.75 12.63
N PRO A 131 -11.31 3.47 12.99
CA PRO A 131 -12.61 2.87 13.27
C PRO A 131 -13.11 1.95 12.15
N GLN A 132 -14.00 1.02 12.48
CA GLN A 132 -14.66 0.19 11.47
C GLN A 132 -15.45 1.07 10.47
N GLY A 133 -15.46 0.68 9.20
CA GLY A 133 -16.11 1.46 8.13
C GLY A 133 -15.33 2.69 7.63
N SER A 134 -14.21 3.06 8.24
CA SER A 134 -13.37 4.21 7.82
C SER A 134 -12.62 4.03 6.49
N GLY A 135 -12.66 2.84 5.89
CA GLY A 135 -11.95 2.55 4.64
C GLY A 135 -10.49 2.09 4.80
N LYS A 136 -10.04 1.74 6.02
CA LYS A 136 -8.66 1.25 6.27
C LYS A 136 -8.21 0.12 5.34
N THR A 137 -9.05 -0.91 5.13
CA THR A 137 -8.75 -2.03 4.23
C THR A 137 -8.58 -1.57 2.78
N THR A 138 -9.38 -0.60 2.33
CA THR A 138 -9.27 0.00 0.99
C THR A 138 -8.00 0.84 0.86
N LEU A 139 -7.64 1.61 1.89
CA LEU A 139 -6.41 2.37 1.94
C LEU A 139 -5.20 1.42 1.85
N VAL A 140 -5.07 0.43 2.73
CA VAL A 140 -3.90 -0.47 2.71
C VAL A 140 -3.82 -1.31 1.44
N PHE A 141 -4.95 -1.64 0.82
CA PHE A 141 -4.99 -2.26 -0.50
C PHE A 141 -4.35 -1.35 -1.56
N ALA A 142 -4.68 -0.05 -1.58
CA ALA A 142 -4.08 0.93 -2.48
C ALA A 142 -2.58 1.14 -2.18
N LEU A 143 -2.19 1.23 -0.90
CA LEU A 143 -0.79 1.40 -0.51
C LEU A 143 0.05 0.18 -0.92
N ASN A 144 -0.45 -1.04 -0.69
CA ASN A 144 0.23 -2.26 -1.09
C ASN A 144 0.42 -2.32 -2.62
N TYR A 145 -0.60 -1.93 -3.39
CA TYR A 145 -0.48 -1.83 -4.85
C TYR A 145 0.56 -0.79 -5.27
N LEU A 146 0.56 0.39 -4.65
CA LEU A 146 1.54 1.44 -4.96
C LEU A 146 2.98 1.03 -4.62
N PHE A 147 3.21 0.31 -3.53
CA PHE A 147 4.52 -0.25 -3.21
C PHE A 147 5.00 -1.23 -4.30
N GLN A 148 4.12 -2.14 -4.73
CA GLN A 148 4.43 -3.09 -5.81
C GLN A 148 4.75 -2.37 -7.12
N VAL A 149 3.99 -1.33 -7.49
CA VAL A 149 4.26 -0.51 -8.67
C VAL A 149 5.59 0.26 -8.54
N ALA A 150 5.96 0.67 -7.33
CA ALA A 150 7.25 1.30 -7.03
C ALA A 150 8.41 0.29 -6.97
N GLY A 151 8.17 -0.99 -7.27
CA GLY A 151 9.19 -2.04 -7.26
C GLY A 151 9.59 -2.52 -5.87
N ARG A 152 8.80 -2.19 -4.83
CA ARG A 152 9.04 -2.63 -3.45
C ARG A 152 8.13 -3.79 -3.10
N LYS A 153 8.69 -4.85 -2.52
CA LYS A 153 7.91 -5.99 -2.05
C LYS A 153 7.23 -5.66 -0.71
N SER A 154 5.91 -5.70 -0.70
CA SER A 154 5.08 -5.42 0.46
C SER A 154 4.07 -6.52 0.72
N THR A 155 3.60 -6.62 1.96
CA THR A 155 2.46 -7.46 2.33
C THR A 155 1.50 -6.73 3.26
N VAL A 156 0.25 -7.21 3.32
CA VAL A 156 -0.79 -6.71 4.22
C VAL A 156 -1.17 -7.81 5.20
N LEU A 157 -1.14 -7.45 6.48
CA LEU A 157 -1.71 -8.20 7.59
C LEU A 157 -2.88 -7.42 8.18
N SER A 158 -3.98 -8.12 8.46
CA SER A 158 -5.09 -7.56 9.23
C SER A 158 -5.14 -8.23 10.60
N ILE A 159 -5.47 -7.48 11.66
CA ILE A 159 -5.76 -8.11 12.96
C ILE A 159 -6.91 -9.10 12.85
N ASP A 160 -7.86 -8.85 11.93
CA ASP A 160 -9.01 -9.71 11.70
C ASP A 160 -8.61 -11.09 11.14
N ASP A 161 -7.41 -11.23 10.55
CA ASP A 161 -6.89 -12.53 10.09
C ASP A 161 -6.45 -13.43 11.25
N PHE A 162 -6.30 -12.84 12.45
CA PHE A 162 -5.86 -13.51 13.67
C PHE A 162 -6.97 -13.69 14.69
N TYR A 163 -8.25 -13.61 14.28
CA TYR A 163 -9.31 -14.09 15.16
C TYR A 163 -9.07 -15.56 15.56
N LEU A 164 -9.52 -15.91 16.76
CA LEU A 164 -9.58 -17.29 17.23
C LEU A 164 -10.36 -18.16 16.22
N THR A 165 -9.98 -19.43 16.09
CA THR A 165 -10.79 -20.38 15.31
C THR A 165 -12.21 -20.48 15.88
N ALA A 166 -13.16 -20.97 15.08
CA ALA A 166 -14.55 -21.15 15.53
C ALA A 166 -14.63 -21.99 16.81
N LYS A 167 -13.75 -22.99 16.95
CA LYS A 167 -13.63 -23.82 18.15
C LYS A 167 -13.16 -22.99 19.36
N GLU A 168 -12.04 -22.29 19.23
CA GLU A 168 -11.47 -21.48 20.32
C GLU A 168 -12.38 -20.31 20.72
N GLN A 169 -13.09 -19.70 19.77
CA GLN A 169 -14.10 -18.67 20.05
C GLN A 169 -15.28 -19.22 20.85
N ASN A 170 -15.71 -20.46 20.58
CA ASN A 170 -16.73 -21.13 21.40
C ASN A 170 -16.20 -21.40 22.81
N GLU A 171 -14.96 -21.88 22.95
CA GLU A 171 -14.32 -22.10 24.26
C GLU A 171 -14.13 -20.77 25.03
N LEU A 172 -13.84 -19.67 24.36
CA LEU A 172 -13.76 -18.34 24.96
C LEU A 172 -15.12 -17.90 25.50
N ARG A 173 -16.19 -18.03 24.71
CA ARG A 173 -17.56 -17.72 25.12
C ARG A 173 -17.97 -18.58 26.33
N ASP A 174 -17.73 -19.88 26.26
CA ASP A 174 -18.20 -20.82 27.29
C ASP A 174 -17.47 -20.61 28.63
N ARG A 175 -16.22 -20.12 28.60
CA ARG A 175 -15.47 -19.70 29.81
C ARG A 175 -15.92 -18.36 30.39
N ASN A 176 -16.63 -17.53 29.61
CA ASN A 176 -17.05 -16.19 30.00
C ASN A 176 -18.58 -16.01 29.87
N PRO A 177 -19.39 -16.82 30.57
CA PRO A 177 -20.84 -16.75 30.45
C PRO A 177 -21.38 -15.38 30.87
N GLY A 178 -22.24 -14.79 30.03
CA GLY A 178 -22.84 -13.48 30.27
C GLY A 178 -22.00 -12.27 29.83
N ASN A 179 -20.78 -12.48 29.33
CA ASN A 179 -19.98 -11.42 28.73
C ASN A 179 -20.30 -11.30 27.22
N ALA A 180 -21.12 -10.31 26.86
CA ALA A 180 -21.54 -10.11 25.47
C ALA A 180 -20.38 -9.65 24.57
N LEU A 181 -19.34 -9.00 25.13
CA LEU A 181 -18.17 -8.55 24.38
C LEU A 181 -17.30 -9.70 23.88
N LEU A 182 -17.38 -10.88 24.52
CA LEU A 182 -16.61 -12.08 24.18
C LEU A 182 -17.44 -13.17 23.50
N GLU A 183 -18.73 -12.94 23.28
CA GLU A 183 -19.62 -13.91 22.65
C GLU A 183 -19.24 -14.18 21.18
N LEU A 184 -18.74 -13.14 20.50
CA LEU A 184 -18.39 -13.14 19.09
C LEU A 184 -16.98 -12.58 18.89
N ARG A 185 -16.42 -12.84 17.70
CA ARG A 185 -15.17 -12.24 17.26
C ARG A 185 -15.31 -10.72 17.18
N GLY A 186 -14.28 -9.98 17.59
CA GLY A 186 -14.21 -8.53 17.40
C GLY A 186 -13.34 -7.84 18.43
N ASN A 187 -13.68 -8.02 19.71
CA ASN A 187 -13.06 -7.31 20.82
C ASN A 187 -11.70 -7.92 21.22
N ALA A 188 -10.94 -7.18 22.04
CA ALA A 188 -9.75 -7.71 22.68
C ALA A 188 -10.06 -9.03 23.42
N GLY A 189 -9.16 -9.99 23.33
CA GLY A 189 -9.37 -11.37 23.83
C GLY A 189 -9.89 -12.35 22.78
N SER A 190 -10.53 -11.88 21.69
CA SER A 190 -11.02 -12.76 20.60
C SER A 190 -9.99 -13.09 19.51
N HIS A 191 -8.71 -12.82 19.77
CA HIS A 191 -7.62 -13.01 18.80
C HIS A 191 -6.59 -14.02 19.33
N ASP A 192 -6.05 -14.82 18.42
CA ASP A 192 -4.92 -15.70 18.66
C ASP A 192 -3.61 -14.89 18.67
N LEU A 193 -3.27 -14.36 19.85
CA LEU A 193 -2.11 -13.48 20.01
C LEU A 193 -0.80 -14.19 19.71
N GLN A 194 -0.64 -15.43 20.16
CA GLN A 194 0.57 -16.20 19.92
C GLN A 194 0.79 -16.39 18.41
N PHE A 195 -0.24 -16.84 17.70
CA PHE A 195 -0.18 -17.01 16.25
C PHE A 195 0.10 -15.70 15.51
N SER A 196 -0.44 -14.57 16.00
CA SER A 196 -0.18 -13.25 15.41
C SER A 196 1.28 -12.81 15.55
N VAL A 197 1.89 -13.03 16.72
CA VAL A 197 3.30 -12.70 16.99
C VAL A 197 4.21 -13.58 16.16
N GLU A 198 4.01 -14.90 16.18
CA GLU A 198 4.80 -15.85 15.39
C GLU A 198 4.73 -15.55 13.89
N THR A 199 3.54 -15.15 13.39
CA THR A 199 3.36 -14.76 11.98
C THR A 199 4.14 -13.49 11.66
N LEU A 200 4.04 -12.45 12.49
CA LEU A 200 4.73 -11.19 12.26
C LEU A 200 6.26 -11.37 12.34
N GLU A 201 6.75 -12.09 13.33
CA GLU A 201 8.17 -12.44 13.47
C GLU A 201 8.68 -13.23 12.25
N SER A 202 7.89 -14.18 11.74
CA SER A 202 8.26 -14.95 10.55
C SER A 202 8.34 -14.06 9.31
N LEU A 203 7.37 -13.16 9.10
CA LEU A 203 7.40 -12.20 8.01
C LEU A 203 8.61 -11.25 8.09
N THR A 204 9.03 -10.85 9.30
CA THR A 204 10.21 -9.99 9.47
C THR A 204 11.53 -10.68 9.06
N LYS A 205 11.53 -12.01 8.93
CA LYS A 205 12.69 -12.81 8.50
C LYS A 205 12.74 -13.05 6.98
N LEU A 206 11.74 -12.59 6.21
CA LEU A 206 11.75 -12.68 4.75
C LEU A 206 12.66 -11.60 4.14
N THR A 207 13.96 -11.68 4.43
CA THR A 207 14.98 -10.68 4.07
C THR A 207 15.71 -10.99 2.77
N LYS A 208 15.42 -12.13 2.13
CA LYS A 208 16.12 -12.60 0.91
C LYS A 208 15.14 -13.10 -0.16
N GLU A 209 15.60 -13.04 -1.41
CA GLU A 209 14.94 -13.65 -2.56
C GLU A 209 14.72 -15.16 -2.35
N GLY A 210 13.60 -15.69 -2.85
CA GLY A 210 13.23 -17.10 -2.71
C GLY A 210 12.69 -17.52 -1.34
N MET A 211 12.78 -16.67 -0.31
CA MET A 211 12.12 -16.93 0.98
C MET A 211 10.62 -16.69 0.85
N LYS A 212 9.81 -17.72 1.09
CA LYS A 212 8.36 -17.68 0.88
C LYS A 212 7.61 -18.01 2.15
N MET A 213 6.47 -17.36 2.33
CA MET A 213 5.56 -17.62 3.46
C MET A 213 4.12 -17.43 3.02
N LYS A 214 3.23 -18.29 3.52
CA LYS A 214 1.78 -18.05 3.41
C LYS A 214 1.29 -17.11 4.49
N VAL A 215 0.46 -16.14 4.11
CA VAL A 215 -0.08 -15.13 5.00
C VAL A 215 -1.49 -15.54 5.45
N PRO A 216 -1.75 -15.65 6.77
CA PRO A 216 -3.04 -16.10 7.29
C PRO A 216 -4.23 -15.30 6.77
N ARG A 217 -5.35 -15.98 6.58
CA ARG A 217 -6.64 -15.34 6.26
C ARG A 217 -7.75 -15.88 7.15
N TYR A 218 -8.69 -15.02 7.51
CA TYR A 218 -9.90 -15.41 8.23
C TYR A 218 -11.13 -15.39 7.32
N ASN A 219 -11.87 -16.49 7.29
CA ASN A 219 -13.12 -16.59 6.55
C ASN A 219 -14.29 -16.14 7.43
N LYS A 220 -14.67 -14.86 7.32
CA LYS A 220 -15.79 -14.27 8.07
C LYS A 220 -17.16 -14.89 7.75
N SER A 221 -17.34 -15.56 6.60
CA SER A 221 -18.62 -16.16 6.20
C SER A 221 -18.79 -17.62 6.68
N ALA A 222 -17.71 -18.27 7.11
CA ALA A 222 -17.77 -19.63 7.63
C ALA A 222 -18.72 -19.74 8.85
N PHE A 223 -19.22 -20.95 9.13
CA PHE A 223 -20.12 -21.22 10.25
C PHE A 223 -21.32 -20.26 10.32
N GLY A 224 -21.96 -20.00 9.18
CA GLY A 224 -23.13 -19.12 9.10
C GLY A 224 -22.81 -17.65 9.44
N GLY A 225 -21.62 -17.17 9.09
CA GLY A 225 -21.18 -15.80 9.37
C GLY A 225 -20.51 -15.59 10.74
N ARG A 226 -20.42 -16.64 11.57
CA ARG A 226 -19.64 -16.61 12.83
C ARG A 226 -18.14 -16.60 12.56
N GLY A 227 -17.75 -17.10 11.40
CA GLY A 227 -16.41 -17.09 10.85
C GLY A 227 -15.50 -18.16 11.43
N ASP A 228 -14.42 -18.45 10.71
CA ASP A 228 -13.33 -19.33 11.14
C ASP A 228 -12.05 -19.00 10.39
N ARG A 229 -10.91 -19.47 10.88
CA ARG A 229 -9.63 -19.37 10.18
C ARG A 229 -9.76 -20.08 8.83
N ALA A 230 -9.35 -19.40 7.76
CA ALA A 230 -9.41 -20.00 6.43
C ALA A 230 -8.38 -21.13 6.32
N ASP A 231 -8.66 -22.08 5.43
CA ASP A 231 -7.74 -23.17 5.15
C ASP A 231 -6.38 -22.64 4.64
N PRO A 232 -5.22 -23.08 5.18
CA PRO A 232 -3.91 -22.64 4.71
C PRO A 232 -3.63 -22.86 3.22
N SER A 233 -4.37 -23.75 2.55
CA SER A 233 -4.30 -23.93 1.09
C SER A 233 -4.74 -22.69 0.30
N VAL A 234 -5.64 -21.87 0.85
CA VAL A 234 -6.16 -20.65 0.19
C VAL A 234 -5.45 -19.36 0.64
N TRP A 235 -4.53 -19.46 1.58
CA TRP A 235 -3.75 -18.30 2.03
C TRP A 235 -2.82 -17.80 0.92
N PRO A 236 -2.75 -16.48 0.68
CA PRO A 236 -1.83 -15.94 -0.30
C PRO A 236 -0.38 -16.17 0.14
N GLU A 237 0.49 -16.47 -0.82
CA GLU A 237 1.93 -16.57 -0.62
C GLU A 237 2.58 -15.21 -0.88
N VAL A 238 3.56 -14.87 -0.03
CA VAL A 238 4.44 -13.71 -0.22
C VAL A 238 5.89 -14.17 -0.25
N GLU A 239 6.71 -13.42 -0.97
CA GLU A 239 8.12 -13.72 -1.18
C GLU A 239 8.99 -12.54 -0.77
N GLY A 240 10.12 -12.84 -0.12
CA GLY A 240 11.14 -11.87 0.25
C GLY A 240 11.98 -11.38 -0.95
N PRO A 241 12.84 -10.36 -0.78
CA PRO A 241 13.01 -9.56 0.44
C PRO A 241 11.83 -8.61 0.64
N LEU A 242 11.06 -8.79 1.72
CA LEU A 242 9.99 -7.87 2.06
C LEU A 242 10.60 -6.58 2.58
N GLU A 243 10.10 -5.45 2.11
CA GLU A 243 10.55 -4.13 2.55
C GLU A 243 9.57 -3.48 3.52
N VAL A 244 8.28 -3.83 3.43
CA VAL A 244 7.24 -3.26 4.27
C VAL A 244 6.12 -4.24 4.56
N ILE A 245 5.67 -4.26 5.81
CA ILE A 245 4.47 -4.97 6.27
C ILE A 245 3.46 -3.90 6.69
N LEU A 246 2.35 -3.81 5.96
CA LEU A 246 1.21 -2.98 6.34
C LEU A 246 0.33 -3.77 7.30
N PHE A 247 0.34 -3.41 8.58
CA PHE A 247 -0.45 -4.09 9.61
C PHE A 247 -1.65 -3.23 10.00
N GLU A 248 -2.87 -3.67 9.67
CA GLU A 248 -4.08 -2.87 9.83
C GLU A 248 -5.05 -3.48 10.85
N GLY A 249 -5.75 -2.62 11.59
CA GLY A 249 -6.71 -3.08 12.57
C GLY A 249 -7.35 -1.96 13.37
N TRP A 250 -8.61 -2.13 13.75
CA TRP A 250 -9.41 -1.06 14.34
C TRP A 250 -8.99 -0.67 15.77
N MET A 251 -8.31 -1.57 16.47
CA MET A 251 -7.82 -1.39 17.84
C MET A 251 -6.29 -1.42 17.94
N LEU A 252 -5.57 -1.29 16.81
CA LEU A 252 -4.10 -1.23 16.85
C LEU A 252 -3.65 0.01 17.62
N GLY A 253 -2.67 -0.18 18.51
CA GLY A 253 -2.12 0.88 19.37
C GLY A 253 -2.96 1.23 20.60
N PHE A 254 -4.10 0.57 20.82
CA PHE A 254 -4.88 0.75 22.05
C PHE A 254 -4.06 0.24 23.25
N LYS A 255 -4.16 0.95 24.37
CA LYS A 255 -3.47 0.61 25.61
C LYS A 255 -4.47 0.20 26.67
N PRO A 256 -4.18 -0.83 27.48
CA PRO A 256 -5.04 -1.21 28.59
C PRO A 256 -5.10 -0.09 29.62
N LEU A 257 -6.23 0.01 30.32
CA LEU A 257 -6.41 0.86 31.49
C LEU A 257 -6.57 -0.02 32.75
N PRO A 258 -6.35 0.53 33.95
CA PRO A 258 -6.62 -0.20 35.20
C PRO A 258 -8.06 -0.71 35.29
N ASN A 259 -8.24 -1.87 35.91
CA ASN A 259 -9.53 -2.56 36.04
C ASN A 259 -10.63 -1.69 36.66
N GLU A 260 -10.26 -0.85 37.63
CA GLU A 260 -11.16 0.05 38.34
C GLU A 260 -11.74 1.11 37.39
N VAL A 261 -10.94 1.59 36.44
CA VAL A 261 -11.34 2.60 35.47
C VAL A 261 -12.30 1.99 34.44
N VAL A 262 -12.00 0.80 33.93
CA VAL A 262 -12.84 0.15 32.91
C VAL A 262 -14.15 -0.39 33.47
N LYS A 263 -14.17 -0.93 34.71
CA LYS A 263 -15.41 -1.36 35.38
C LYS A 263 -16.45 -0.26 35.50
N ALA A 264 -16.00 0.98 35.69
CA ALA A 264 -16.89 2.13 35.81
C ALA A 264 -17.58 2.47 34.47
N VAL A 265 -17.01 2.07 33.33
CA VAL A 265 -17.57 2.27 32.00
C VAL A 265 -18.45 1.09 31.60
N ASP A 266 -17.89 -0.12 31.65
CA ASP A 266 -18.62 -1.36 31.37
C ASP A 266 -17.93 -2.53 32.11
N PRO A 267 -18.63 -3.21 33.03
CA PRO A 267 -18.06 -4.31 33.80
C PRO A 267 -17.62 -5.51 32.95
N GLN A 268 -18.10 -5.64 31.70
CA GLN A 268 -17.74 -6.73 30.79
C GLN A 268 -16.37 -6.56 30.12
N VAL A 269 -15.75 -5.37 30.23
CA VAL A 269 -14.46 -5.06 29.57
C VAL A 269 -13.27 -5.72 30.25
N ILE A 270 -13.45 -6.30 31.44
CA ILE A 270 -12.39 -7.06 32.12
C ILE A 270 -12.34 -8.48 31.58
N LEU A 271 -11.15 -8.85 31.12
CA LEU A 271 -10.76 -10.17 30.65
C LEU A 271 -10.07 -10.96 31.76
#